data_AF-A0A497DUF7-F1
#
_entry.id   AF-A0A497DUF7-F1
#
_cell.length_a   1.000
_cell.length_b   1.000
_cell.length_c   1.000
_cell.angle_alpha   90.00
_cell.angle_beta   90.00
_cell.angle_gamma   90.00
#
_symmetry.space_group_name_H-M   'P 1'
#
loop_
_entity.id
_entity.type
_entity.pdbx_description
1 polymer ?
#
loop_
_entity_poly.entity_id
_entity_poly.type
_entity_poly.pdbx_seq_one_letter_code
_entity_poly.pdbx_strand_id
1 'polypeptide(L)'
;TEDIGVKLENVTIDWLGEAKKVVIDKDNTTIVEGKGKAEDVQARIKQIRVQIEETTSDYDREKLQERLAKLVGGVALIKVGAATETELKEKKARVEDAMHATKAAVEEGIVPGGGVALLRCQKALDDLKLEGDMQIGVNIVRRALEEPMRQIAFNAGYEGSIIVEKVKEMEPNYGFNALTETYEDMIKVGVLDPTKVVRTALQNAASIAGLMLTTEGLVSEIPEEDKGQKYPTPPSDMY
;
A
#
# COMPACT_ATOMS: atom_id res chain seq x y z
N THR A 1 23.58 -28.64 13.20
CA THR A 1 24.37 -29.81 13.65
C THR A 1 24.89 -30.64 12.48
N GLU A 2 24.27 -30.60 11.30
CA GLU A 2 24.88 -31.10 10.05
C GLU A 2 25.68 -30.00 9.31
N ASP A 3 25.21 -28.74 9.30
CA ASP A 3 25.83 -27.64 8.54
C ASP A 3 27.24 -27.21 8.99
N ILE A 4 27.64 -27.57 10.23
CA ILE A 4 28.95 -27.20 10.81
C ILE A 4 29.83 -28.46 10.98
N GLY A 5 29.28 -29.67 10.74
CA GLY A 5 30.02 -30.93 10.85
C GLY A 5 30.49 -31.30 12.26
N VAL A 6 29.98 -30.66 13.31
CA VAL A 6 30.41 -30.85 14.70
C VAL A 6 29.29 -31.44 15.53
N LYS A 7 29.59 -32.52 16.26
CA LYS A 7 28.66 -33.15 17.19
C LYS A 7 28.52 -32.30 18.46
N LEU A 8 27.30 -32.26 19.01
CA LEU A 8 26.96 -31.47 20.20
C LEU A 8 27.84 -31.78 21.42
N GLU A 9 28.33 -33.03 21.52
CA GLU A 9 29.23 -33.49 22.57
C GLU A 9 30.61 -32.81 22.59
N ASN A 10 31.02 -32.19 21.48
CA ASN A 10 32.33 -31.53 21.34
C ASN A 10 32.27 -29.99 21.47
N VAL A 11 31.12 -29.42 21.84
CA VAL A 11 30.94 -27.97 21.94
C VAL A 11 31.60 -27.44 23.22
N THR A 12 32.45 -26.42 23.09
CA THR A 12 33.10 -25.73 24.23
C THR A 12 32.39 -24.42 24.57
N ILE A 13 32.68 -23.84 25.74
CA ILE A 13 32.10 -22.56 26.19
C ILE A 13 32.39 -21.43 25.20
N ASP A 14 33.56 -21.46 24.54
CA ASP A 14 33.96 -20.46 23.54
C ASP A 14 33.05 -20.42 22.30
N TRP A 15 32.21 -21.44 22.10
CA TRP A 15 31.28 -21.53 20.97
C TRP A 15 29.88 -21.00 21.32
N LEU A 16 29.63 -20.65 22.59
CA LEU A 16 28.35 -20.16 23.06
C LEU A 16 28.22 -18.64 22.85
N GLY A 17 27.02 -18.19 22.50
CA GLY A 17 26.71 -16.76 22.40
C GLY A 17 26.49 -16.14 23.79
N GLU A 18 27.04 -14.95 24.00
CA GLU A 18 26.83 -14.16 25.22
C GLU A 18 25.84 -13.00 24.98
N ALA A 19 24.97 -12.72 25.95
CA ALA A 19 24.09 -11.57 25.96
C ALA A 19 23.92 -11.03 27.38
N LYS A 20 23.65 -9.73 27.53
CA LYS A 20 23.46 -9.11 28.85
C LYS A 20 22.16 -9.53 29.51
N LYS A 21 21.08 -9.66 28.73
CA LYS A 21 19.76 -10.02 29.24
C LYS A 21 18.98 -10.80 28.20
N VAL A 22 18.38 -11.91 28.63
CA VAL A 22 17.45 -12.69 27.81
C VAL A 22 16.10 -12.71 28.52
N VAL A 23 15.03 -12.33 27.81
CA VAL A 23 13.66 -12.32 28.32
C VAL A 23 12.86 -13.32 27.50
N ILE A 24 12.25 -14.29 28.18
CA ILE A 24 11.45 -15.34 27.56
C ILE A 24 10.02 -15.21 28.11
N ASP A 25 9.06 -15.07 27.21
CA ASP A 25 7.63 -15.16 27.51
C ASP A 25 7.04 -16.44 26.90
N LYS A 26 5.72 -16.62 26.98
CA LYS A 26 5.05 -17.84 26.49
C LYS A 26 5.27 -18.06 24.98
N ASP A 27 5.37 -16.98 24.21
CA ASP A 27 5.29 -17.00 22.75
C ASP A 27 6.55 -16.40 22.07
N ASN A 28 7.41 -15.69 22.82
CA ASN A 28 8.56 -14.94 22.29
C ASN A 28 9.81 -15.09 23.16
N THR A 29 10.98 -14.97 22.50
CA THR A 29 12.29 -14.87 23.14
C THR A 29 12.99 -13.60 22.64
N THR A 30 13.37 -12.73 23.57
CA THR A 30 14.05 -11.46 23.29
C THR A 30 15.46 -11.49 23.87
N ILE A 31 16.46 -11.25 23.02
CA ILE A 31 17.87 -11.15 23.42
C ILE A 31 18.27 -9.68 23.39
N VAL A 32 18.67 -9.15 24.54
CA VAL A 32 19.00 -7.73 24.74
C VAL A 32 20.50 -7.57 24.99
N GLU A 33 21.12 -6.66 24.25
CA GLU A 33 22.57 -6.38 24.29
C GLU A 33 23.41 -7.67 24.16
N GLY A 34 23.29 -8.34 23.00
CA GLY A 34 24.17 -9.45 22.63
C GLY A 34 25.62 -9.00 22.46
N LYS A 35 26.59 -9.78 22.96
CA LYS A 35 28.03 -9.48 22.87
C LYS A 35 28.68 -10.01 21.57
N GLY A 36 27.90 -10.17 20.51
CA GLY A 36 28.44 -10.51 19.19
C GLY A 36 29.40 -9.42 18.69
N LYS A 37 30.41 -9.81 17.89
CA LYS A 37 31.30 -8.82 17.29
C LYS A 37 30.50 -7.92 16.36
N ALA A 38 30.67 -6.61 16.50
CA ALA A 38 29.98 -5.64 15.65
C ALA A 38 30.30 -5.87 14.15
N GLU A 39 31.53 -6.29 13.84
CA GLU A 39 31.97 -6.64 12.49
C GLU A 39 31.17 -7.79 11.88
N ASP A 40 30.88 -8.85 12.65
CA ASP A 40 30.10 -10.00 12.18
C ASP A 40 28.64 -9.60 11.90
N VAL A 41 28.08 -8.74 12.75
CA VAL A 41 26.72 -8.19 12.55
C VAL A 41 26.68 -7.32 11.29
N GLN A 42 27.68 -6.46 11.08
CA GLN A 42 27.77 -5.61 9.88
C GLN A 42 28.00 -6.44 8.60
N ALA A 43 28.85 -7.46 8.65
CA ALA A 43 29.06 -8.39 7.55
C ALA A 43 27.75 -9.12 7.20
N ARG A 44 26.99 -9.56 8.20
CA ARG A 44 25.69 -10.21 7.99
C ARG A 44 24.64 -9.25 7.45
N ILE A 45 24.60 -8.01 7.92
CA ILE A 45 23.74 -6.94 7.38
C ILE A 45 24.05 -6.72 5.90
N LYS A 46 25.33 -6.61 5.54
CA LYS A 46 25.75 -6.40 4.15
C LYS A 46 25.34 -7.58 3.26
N GLN A 47 25.52 -8.81 3.72
CA GLN A 47 25.10 -10.01 2.99
C GLN A 47 23.59 -10.02 2.73
N ILE A 48 22.78 -9.68 3.74
CA ILE A 48 21.32 -9.66 3.61
C ILE A 48 20.86 -8.56 2.65
N ARG A 49 21.51 -7.39 2.65
CA ARG A 49 21.20 -6.32 1.69
C ARG A 49 21.39 -6.77 0.25
N VAL A 50 22.49 -7.46 -0.04
CA VAL A 50 22.74 -8.02 -1.38
C VAL A 50 21.66 -9.06 -1.74
N GLN A 51 21.30 -9.95 -0.81
CA GLN A 51 20.25 -10.94 -1.03
C GLN A 51 18.87 -10.33 -1.30
N ILE A 52 18.56 -9.17 -0.68
CA ILE A 52 17.31 -8.42 -0.90
C ILE A 52 17.28 -7.83 -2.32
N GLU A 53 18.41 -7.39 -2.84
CA GLU A 53 18.52 -6.84 -4.20
C GLU A 53 18.46 -7.93 -5.27
N GLU A 54 19.02 -9.11 -5.00
CA GLU A 54 19.03 -10.23 -5.94
C GLU A 54 17.71 -11.03 -5.96
N THR A 55 16.87 -10.93 -4.92
CA THR A 55 15.63 -11.70 -4.86
C THR A 55 14.51 -11.11 -5.71
N THR A 56 13.89 -11.98 -6.51
CA THR A 56 12.70 -11.69 -7.33
C THR A 56 11.40 -12.03 -6.62
N SER A 57 11.46 -12.73 -5.48
CA SER A 57 10.32 -13.14 -4.68
C SER A 57 9.99 -12.09 -3.62
N ASP A 58 8.77 -11.55 -3.64
CA ASP A 58 8.32 -10.56 -2.66
C ASP A 58 8.24 -11.15 -1.24
N TYR A 59 7.88 -12.43 -1.13
CA TYR A 59 7.88 -13.15 0.15
C TYR A 59 9.29 -13.23 0.76
N ASP A 60 10.29 -13.59 -0.05
CA ASP A 60 11.67 -13.67 0.42
C ASP A 60 12.23 -12.29 0.75
N ARG A 61 11.87 -11.29 -0.06
CA ARG A 61 12.23 -9.89 0.21
C ARG A 61 11.69 -9.44 1.57
N GLU A 62 10.43 -9.71 1.86
CA GLU A 62 9.80 -9.38 3.14
C GLU A 62 10.48 -10.10 4.31
N LYS A 63 10.75 -11.40 4.19
CA LYS A 63 11.42 -12.18 5.25
C LYS A 63 12.87 -11.75 5.48
N LEU A 64 13.60 -11.41 4.42
CA LEU A 64 14.96 -10.86 4.53
C LEU A 64 14.95 -9.47 5.17
N GLN A 65 13.96 -8.62 4.85
CA GLN A 65 13.77 -7.32 5.49
C GLN A 65 13.44 -7.44 6.97
N GLU A 66 12.56 -8.37 7.37
CA GLU A 66 12.29 -8.67 8.79
C GLU A 66 13.58 -9.05 9.53
N ARG A 67 14.41 -9.91 8.90
CA ARG A 67 15.68 -10.35 9.49
C ARG A 67 16.69 -9.22 9.59
N LEU A 68 16.78 -8.38 8.56
CA LEU A 68 17.62 -7.18 8.56
C LEU A 68 17.19 -6.21 9.67
N ALA A 69 15.90 -5.96 9.83
CA ALA A 69 15.36 -5.07 10.86
C ALA A 69 15.69 -5.56 12.28
N LYS A 70 15.61 -6.87 12.54
CA LYS A 70 16.04 -7.48 13.81
C LYS A 70 17.53 -7.27 14.11
N LEU A 71 18.39 -7.30 13.09
CA LEU A 71 19.84 -7.08 13.25
C LEU A 71 20.22 -5.62 13.47
N VAL A 72 19.47 -4.69 12.84
CA VAL A 72 19.69 -3.24 13.00
C VAL A 72 19.04 -2.71 14.29
N GLY A 73 18.21 -3.51 14.96
CA GLY A 73 17.50 -3.12 16.19
C GLY A 73 16.28 -2.22 15.94
N GLY A 74 15.80 -2.16 14.70
CA GLY A 74 14.73 -1.26 14.25
C GLY A 74 13.40 -1.97 14.01
N VAL A 75 12.85 -2.65 15.02
CA VAL A 75 11.51 -3.26 14.93
C VAL A 75 10.55 -2.56 15.88
N ALA A 76 9.58 -1.85 15.33
CA ALA A 76 8.46 -1.30 16.08
C ALA A 76 7.24 -2.22 15.90
N LEU A 77 6.60 -2.61 17.02
CA LEU A 77 5.36 -3.39 17.00
C LEU A 77 4.18 -2.48 17.34
N ILE A 78 3.23 -2.35 16.43
CA ILE A 78 1.99 -1.61 16.66
C ILE A 78 0.90 -2.61 17.06
N LYS A 79 0.46 -2.55 18.32
CA LYS A 79 -0.66 -3.37 18.82
C LYS A 79 -1.96 -2.58 18.71
N VAL A 80 -2.82 -2.95 17.77
CA VAL A 80 -4.13 -2.34 17.58
C VAL A 80 -5.15 -3.02 18.48
N GLY A 81 -5.88 -2.25 19.27
CA GLY A 81 -6.95 -2.73 20.17
C GLY A 81 -8.32 -2.18 19.77
N ALA A 82 -9.37 -2.96 20.00
CA ALA A 82 -10.76 -2.57 19.75
C ALA A 82 -11.71 -3.32 20.69
N ALA A 83 -12.94 -2.82 20.83
CA ALA A 83 -13.94 -3.41 21.73
C ALA A 83 -14.66 -4.62 21.11
N THR A 84 -14.72 -4.69 19.78
CA THR A 84 -15.34 -5.79 19.02
C THR A 84 -14.39 -6.30 17.93
N GLU A 85 -14.59 -7.54 17.47
CA GLU A 85 -13.77 -8.13 16.40
C GLU A 85 -13.91 -7.36 15.08
N THR A 86 -15.12 -6.90 14.75
CA THR A 86 -15.38 -6.12 13.53
C THR A 86 -14.63 -4.79 13.56
N GLU A 87 -14.67 -4.09 14.69
CA GLU A 87 -13.91 -2.85 14.88
C GLU A 87 -12.39 -3.10 14.87
N LEU A 88 -11.94 -4.23 15.42
CA LEU A 88 -10.52 -4.61 15.39
C LEU A 88 -10.03 -4.75 13.96
N LYS A 89 -10.80 -5.44 13.10
CA LYS A 89 -10.44 -5.64 11.69
C LYS A 89 -10.36 -4.32 10.94
N GLU A 90 -11.33 -3.43 11.14
CA GLU A 90 -11.37 -2.12 10.49
C GLU A 90 -10.21 -1.22 10.96
N LYS A 91 -9.97 -1.13 12.28
CA LYS A 91 -8.85 -0.35 12.82
C LYS A 91 -7.50 -0.90 12.37
N LYS A 92 -7.34 -2.23 12.33
CA LYS A 92 -6.13 -2.88 11.85
C LYS A 92 -5.87 -2.51 10.38
N ALA A 93 -6.88 -2.62 9.52
CA ALA A 93 -6.77 -2.26 8.12
C ALA A 93 -6.39 -0.78 7.93
N ARG A 94 -6.97 0.15 8.71
CA ARG A 94 -6.59 1.57 8.68
C ARG A 94 -5.13 1.81 9.08
N VAL A 95 -4.64 1.11 10.10
CA VAL A 95 -3.25 1.24 10.56
C VAL A 95 -2.28 0.67 9.53
N GLU A 96 -2.63 -0.45 8.89
CA GLU A 96 -1.85 -1.04 7.79
C GLU A 96 -1.78 -0.08 6.60
N ASP A 97 -2.92 0.50 6.20
CA ASP A 97 -2.98 1.48 5.11
C ASP A 97 -2.12 2.73 5.40
N ALA A 98 -2.23 3.28 6.61
CA ALA A 98 -1.40 4.40 7.04
C ALA A 98 0.11 4.08 7.03
N MET A 99 0.49 2.86 7.42
CA MET A 99 1.89 2.40 7.33
C MET A 99 2.37 2.32 5.87
N HIS A 100 1.54 1.81 4.96
CA HIS A 100 1.89 1.72 3.55
C HIS A 100 1.96 3.11 2.89
N ALA A 101 1.02 4.00 3.20
CA ALA A 101 1.02 5.37 2.71
C ALA A 101 2.26 6.14 3.17
N THR A 102 2.64 6.03 4.44
CA THR A 102 3.86 6.68 4.96
C THR A 102 5.14 6.11 4.35
N LYS A 103 5.24 4.79 4.14
CA LYS A 103 6.36 4.19 3.39
C LYS A 103 6.44 4.74 1.96
N ALA A 104 5.33 4.77 1.25
CA ALA A 104 5.26 5.29 -0.11
C ALA A 104 5.63 6.78 -0.20
N ALA A 105 5.24 7.57 0.82
CA ALA A 105 5.58 8.99 0.92
C ALA A 105 7.08 9.21 1.17
N VAL A 106 7.73 8.34 1.94
CA VAL A 106 9.19 8.39 2.15
C VAL A 106 9.96 8.04 0.88
N GLU A 107 9.42 7.14 0.04
CA GLU A 107 10.08 6.68 -1.18
C GLU A 107 10.04 7.70 -2.33
N GLU A 108 8.86 8.25 -2.67
CA GLU A 108 8.69 9.15 -3.83
C GLU A 108 8.20 10.56 -3.45
N GLY A 109 8.13 10.88 -2.16
CA GLY A 109 7.64 12.16 -1.67
C GLY A 109 6.12 12.28 -1.60
N ILE A 110 5.66 13.52 -1.45
CA ILE A 110 4.25 13.87 -1.25
C ILE A 110 3.79 14.92 -2.27
N VAL A 111 2.49 14.92 -2.55
CA VAL A 111 1.80 15.89 -3.41
C VAL A 111 0.53 16.41 -2.71
N PRO A 112 -0.01 17.58 -3.11
CA PRO A 112 -1.29 18.05 -2.58
C PRO A 112 -2.40 17.05 -2.89
N GLY A 113 -3.09 16.58 -1.85
CA GLY A 113 -4.07 15.52 -1.96
C GLY A 113 -5.43 15.99 -2.48
N GLY A 114 -6.47 15.17 -2.26
CA GLY A 114 -7.85 15.52 -2.63
C GLY A 114 -8.06 15.65 -4.15
N GLY A 115 -7.25 14.95 -4.94
CA GLY A 115 -7.27 15.01 -6.40
C GLY A 115 -6.65 16.29 -7.01
N VAL A 116 -6.10 17.21 -6.19
CA VAL A 116 -5.47 18.44 -6.68
C VAL A 116 -4.28 18.12 -7.57
N ALA A 117 -3.38 17.22 -7.14
CA ALA A 117 -2.21 16.84 -7.92
C ALA A 117 -2.58 16.37 -9.34
N LEU A 118 -3.60 15.51 -9.47
CA LEU A 118 -4.08 15.01 -10.76
C LEU A 118 -4.65 16.12 -11.63
N LEU A 119 -5.42 17.04 -11.03
CA LEU A 119 -5.95 18.20 -11.73
C LEU A 119 -4.83 19.10 -12.27
N ARG A 120 -3.75 19.30 -11.50
CA ARG A 120 -2.58 20.08 -11.96
C ARG A 120 -1.83 19.41 -13.11
N CYS A 121 -1.84 18.07 -13.19
CA CYS A 121 -1.25 17.34 -14.31
C CYS A 121 -1.92 17.64 -15.66
N GLN A 122 -3.15 18.19 -15.69
CA GLN A 122 -3.80 18.58 -16.94
C GLN A 122 -2.98 19.59 -17.76
N LYS A 123 -2.18 20.45 -17.10
CA LYS A 123 -1.33 21.43 -17.80
C LYS A 123 -0.29 20.77 -18.69
N ALA A 124 0.25 19.62 -18.28
CA ALA A 124 1.21 18.87 -19.08
C ALA A 124 0.61 18.33 -20.39
N LEU A 125 -0.72 18.25 -20.47
CA LEU A 125 -1.43 17.82 -21.68
C LEU A 125 -1.67 18.99 -22.66
N ASP A 126 -1.46 20.25 -22.26
CA ASP A 126 -1.73 21.43 -23.12
C ASP A 126 -0.73 21.52 -24.28
N ASP A 127 0.50 21.02 -24.06
CA ASP A 127 1.56 20.98 -25.05
C ASP A 127 1.41 19.82 -26.06
N LEU A 128 0.56 18.83 -25.74
CA LEU A 128 0.31 17.67 -26.59
C LEU A 128 -0.78 17.96 -27.63
N LYS A 129 -0.37 18.56 -28.76
CA LYS A 129 -1.23 18.76 -29.93
C LYS A 129 -1.01 17.61 -30.92
N LEU A 130 -1.94 16.67 -30.92
CA LEU A 130 -1.92 15.48 -31.78
C LEU A 130 -3.05 15.56 -32.81
N GLU A 131 -3.01 14.70 -33.82
CA GLU A 131 -4.03 14.65 -34.87
C GLU A 131 -4.97 13.44 -34.70
N GLY A 132 -6.20 13.59 -35.17
CA GLY A 132 -7.20 12.50 -35.20
C GLY A 132 -7.49 11.89 -33.82
N ASP A 133 -7.55 10.56 -33.77
CA ASP A 133 -7.94 9.79 -32.58
C ASP A 133 -6.98 9.97 -31.40
N MET A 134 -5.70 10.29 -31.66
CA MET A 134 -4.74 10.56 -30.58
C MET A 134 -5.13 11.79 -29.77
N GLN A 135 -5.69 12.84 -30.41
CA GLN A 135 -6.18 14.02 -29.70
C GLN A 135 -7.41 13.70 -28.85
N ILE A 136 -8.26 12.78 -29.30
CA ILE A 136 -9.40 12.29 -28.52
C ILE A 136 -8.90 11.56 -27.27
N GLY A 137 -7.86 10.73 -27.40
CA GLY A 137 -7.18 10.08 -26.27
C GLY A 137 -6.67 11.08 -25.23
N VAL A 138 -6.00 12.15 -25.67
CA VAL A 138 -5.56 13.24 -24.77
C VAL A 138 -6.75 13.87 -24.03
N ASN A 139 -7.85 14.12 -24.72
CA ASN A 139 -9.06 14.70 -24.11
C ASN A 139 -9.73 13.75 -23.10
N ILE A 140 -9.72 12.45 -23.36
CA ILE A 140 -10.21 11.42 -22.43
C ILE A 140 -9.40 11.45 -21.13
N VAL A 141 -8.06 11.41 -21.24
CA VAL A 141 -7.17 11.46 -20.06
C VAL A 141 -7.38 12.77 -19.31
N ARG A 142 -7.45 13.91 -20.02
CA ARG A 142 -7.70 15.22 -19.41
C ARG A 142 -8.98 15.21 -18.58
N ARG A 143 -10.09 14.71 -19.12
CA ARG A 143 -11.37 14.62 -18.39
C ARG A 143 -11.29 13.66 -17.20
N ALA A 144 -10.63 12.50 -17.38
CA ALA A 144 -10.51 11.48 -16.34
C ALA A 144 -9.71 11.96 -15.11
N LEU A 145 -8.72 12.83 -15.29
CA LEU A 145 -7.95 13.42 -14.18
C LEU A 145 -8.79 14.24 -13.19
N GLU A 146 -9.99 14.69 -13.60
CA GLU A 146 -10.91 15.43 -12.73
C GLU A 146 -11.76 14.53 -11.84
N GLU A 147 -11.96 13.26 -12.24
CA GLU A 147 -12.92 12.36 -11.60
C GLU A 147 -12.63 12.11 -10.11
N PRO A 148 -11.37 11.94 -9.65
CA PRO A 148 -11.11 11.77 -8.23
C PRO A 148 -11.59 12.95 -7.37
N MET A 149 -11.35 14.18 -7.82
CA MET A 149 -11.83 15.37 -7.12
C MET A 149 -13.36 15.49 -7.19
N ARG A 150 -13.97 15.20 -8.34
CA ARG A 150 -15.43 15.20 -8.49
C ARG A 150 -16.08 14.19 -7.56
N GLN A 151 -15.53 12.98 -7.47
CA GLN A 151 -16.06 11.93 -6.61
C GLN A 151 -15.95 12.30 -5.13
N ILE A 152 -14.81 12.88 -4.73
CA ILE A 152 -14.62 13.36 -3.35
C ILE A 152 -15.63 14.46 -3.00
N ALA A 153 -15.80 15.45 -3.88
CA ALA A 153 -16.77 16.53 -3.70
C ALA A 153 -18.22 15.99 -3.66
N PHE A 154 -18.57 15.08 -4.57
CA PHE A 154 -19.90 14.46 -4.61
C PHE A 154 -20.21 13.68 -3.34
N ASN A 155 -19.26 12.89 -2.83
CA ASN A 155 -19.40 12.17 -1.57
C ASN A 155 -19.55 13.11 -0.37
N ALA A 156 -19.02 14.33 -0.47
CA ALA A 156 -19.20 15.40 0.52
C ALA A 156 -20.51 16.20 0.33
N GLY A 157 -21.34 15.87 -0.67
CA GLY A 157 -22.61 16.57 -0.94
C GLY A 157 -22.49 17.83 -1.79
N TYR A 158 -21.34 18.03 -2.46
CA TYR A 158 -21.07 19.20 -3.31
C TYR A 158 -21.09 18.86 -4.80
N GLU A 159 -21.42 19.85 -5.63
CA GLU A 159 -21.41 19.70 -7.09
C GLU A 159 -19.96 19.67 -7.61
N GLY A 160 -19.46 18.47 -7.93
CA GLY A 160 -18.06 18.25 -8.31
C GLY A 160 -17.59 19.09 -9.50
N SER A 161 -18.47 19.37 -10.46
CA SER A 161 -18.16 20.24 -11.61
C SER A 161 -17.75 21.64 -11.17
N ILE A 162 -18.50 22.24 -10.24
CA ILE A 162 -18.25 23.59 -9.72
C ILE A 162 -16.96 23.61 -8.90
N ILE A 163 -16.74 22.58 -8.08
CA ILE A 163 -15.52 22.45 -7.28
C ILE A 163 -14.29 22.39 -8.18
N VAL A 164 -14.30 21.50 -9.18
CA VAL A 164 -13.16 21.31 -10.10
C VAL A 164 -12.83 22.60 -10.83
N GLU A 165 -13.81 23.26 -11.45
CA GLU A 165 -13.57 24.51 -12.17
C GLU A 165 -13.00 25.59 -11.26
N LYS A 166 -13.55 25.73 -10.04
CA LYS A 166 -13.02 26.68 -9.07
C LYS A 166 -11.59 26.36 -8.62
N VAL A 167 -11.23 25.09 -8.44
CA VAL A 167 -9.86 24.71 -8.08
C VAL A 167 -8.89 24.90 -9.25
N LYS A 168 -9.31 24.75 -10.51
CA LYS A 168 -8.46 25.00 -11.69
C LYS A 168 -7.91 26.43 -11.75
N GLU A 169 -8.72 27.40 -11.33
CA GLU A 169 -8.38 28.83 -11.32
C GLU A 169 -7.48 29.26 -10.14
N MET A 170 -7.28 28.38 -9.16
CA MET A 170 -6.52 28.67 -7.94
C MET A 170 -5.03 28.34 -8.04
N GLU A 171 -4.28 28.77 -7.02
CA GLU A 171 -2.86 28.45 -6.84
C GLU A 171 -2.58 26.93 -6.83
N PRO A 172 -1.36 26.50 -7.22
CA PRO A 172 -1.03 25.08 -7.41
C PRO A 172 -1.40 24.16 -6.23
N ASN A 173 -1.16 24.62 -5.00
CA ASN A 173 -1.40 23.84 -3.78
C ASN A 173 -2.81 24.00 -3.20
N TYR A 174 -3.61 24.93 -3.73
CA TYR A 174 -4.96 25.15 -3.24
C TYR A 174 -5.91 24.09 -3.79
N GLY A 175 -6.78 23.58 -2.92
CA GLY A 175 -7.78 22.57 -3.23
C GLY A 175 -9.03 22.73 -2.38
N PHE A 176 -10.01 21.88 -2.63
CA PHE A 176 -11.21 21.79 -1.81
C PHE A 176 -11.00 20.73 -0.72
N ASN A 177 -10.98 21.17 0.54
CA ASN A 177 -10.92 20.28 1.69
C ASN A 177 -12.33 19.79 2.01
N ALA A 178 -12.66 18.55 1.63
CA ALA A 178 -13.99 17.99 1.82
C ALA A 178 -14.38 17.77 3.29
N LEU A 179 -13.43 17.83 4.23
CA LEU A 179 -13.72 17.69 5.66
C LEU A 179 -14.17 19.01 6.29
N THR A 180 -13.57 20.13 5.87
CA THR A 180 -13.88 21.49 6.37
C THR A 180 -14.78 22.27 5.42
N GLU A 181 -14.98 21.76 4.21
CA GLU A 181 -15.80 22.33 3.13
C GLU A 181 -15.29 23.70 2.65
N THR A 182 -13.98 23.93 2.77
CA THR A 182 -13.29 25.19 2.45
C THR A 182 -12.21 25.01 1.39
N TYR A 183 -11.83 26.11 0.72
CA TYR A 183 -10.72 26.13 -0.22
C TYR A 183 -9.44 26.59 0.49
N GLU A 184 -8.47 25.70 0.58
CA GLU A 184 -7.30 25.87 1.43
C GLU A 184 -6.04 25.36 0.74
N ASP A 185 -4.87 25.79 1.21
CA ASP A 185 -3.59 25.21 0.81
C ASP A 185 -3.48 23.79 1.40
N MET A 186 -3.69 22.78 0.56
CA MET A 186 -3.80 21.36 0.95
C MET A 186 -2.54 20.87 1.68
N ILE A 187 -1.38 21.41 1.31
CA ILE A 187 -0.12 21.07 1.97
C ILE A 187 -0.08 21.62 3.38
N LYS A 188 -0.48 22.89 3.56
CA LYS A 188 -0.49 23.53 4.89
C LYS A 188 -1.49 22.88 5.84
N VAL A 189 -2.64 22.44 5.34
CA VAL A 189 -3.68 21.81 6.16
C VAL A 189 -3.47 20.31 6.35
N GLY A 190 -2.43 19.74 5.74
CA GLY A 190 -2.02 18.34 5.93
C GLY A 190 -2.82 17.32 5.11
N VAL A 191 -3.59 17.76 4.10
CA VAL A 191 -4.26 16.87 3.15
C VAL A 191 -3.28 16.55 2.03
N LEU A 192 -2.51 15.48 2.25
CA LEU A 192 -1.36 15.08 1.45
C LEU A 192 -1.55 13.66 0.94
N ASP A 193 -1.18 13.43 -0.32
CA ASP A 193 -1.15 12.09 -0.90
C ASP A 193 0.31 11.69 -1.23
N PRO A 194 0.71 10.42 -1.03
CA PRO A 194 2.00 9.93 -1.48
C PRO A 194 2.10 9.96 -3.01
N THR A 195 3.17 10.56 -3.55
CA THR A 195 3.38 10.67 -5.01
C THR A 195 3.30 9.32 -5.70
N LYS A 196 3.91 8.29 -5.10
CA LYS A 196 3.93 6.92 -5.61
C LYS A 196 2.52 6.37 -5.84
N VAL A 197 1.61 6.60 -4.88
CA VAL A 197 0.24 6.09 -4.95
C VAL A 197 -0.52 6.76 -6.09
N VAL A 198 -0.44 8.09 -6.20
CA VAL A 198 -1.13 8.86 -7.25
C VAL A 198 -0.63 8.45 -8.64
N ARG A 199 0.68 8.33 -8.82
CA ARG A 199 1.30 7.89 -10.08
C ARG A 199 0.89 6.46 -10.45
N THR A 200 1.03 5.52 -9.52
CA THR A 200 0.70 4.10 -9.76
C THR A 200 -0.79 3.92 -10.04
N ALA A 201 -1.67 4.62 -9.31
CA ALA A 201 -3.11 4.57 -9.56
C ALA A 201 -3.46 5.02 -10.99
N LEU A 202 -2.91 6.16 -11.44
CA LEU A 202 -3.15 6.68 -12.79
C LEU A 202 -2.61 5.73 -13.87
N GLN A 203 -1.40 5.21 -13.69
CA GLN A 203 -0.78 4.29 -14.65
C GLN A 203 -1.55 2.98 -14.78
N ASN A 204 -1.97 2.39 -13.66
CA ASN A 204 -2.75 1.16 -13.65
C ASN A 204 -4.14 1.37 -14.27
N ALA A 205 -4.81 2.49 -13.94
CA ALA A 205 -6.09 2.84 -14.52
C ALA A 205 -5.99 3.00 -16.05
N ALA A 206 -4.99 3.74 -16.53
CA ALA A 206 -4.76 3.94 -17.96
C ALA A 206 -4.42 2.61 -18.67
N SER A 207 -3.65 1.73 -18.03
CA SER A 207 -3.30 0.41 -18.57
C SER A 207 -4.54 -0.48 -18.79
N ILE A 208 -5.42 -0.57 -17.80
CA ILE A 208 -6.65 -1.36 -17.91
C ILE A 208 -7.64 -0.71 -18.89
N ALA A 209 -7.79 0.62 -18.83
CA ALA A 209 -8.67 1.34 -19.76
C ALA A 209 -8.24 1.16 -21.22
N GLY A 210 -6.92 1.20 -21.50
CA GLY A 210 -6.38 0.95 -22.84
C GLY A 210 -6.76 -0.44 -23.36
N LEU A 211 -6.61 -1.49 -22.54
CA LEU A 211 -7.02 -2.84 -22.90
C LEU A 211 -8.52 -2.92 -23.20
N MET A 212 -9.35 -2.35 -22.31
CA MET A 212 -10.81 -2.38 -22.43
C MET A 212 -11.30 -1.66 -23.69
N LEU A 213 -10.74 -0.49 -24.03
CA LEU A 213 -11.12 0.27 -25.22
C LEU A 213 -10.78 -0.45 -26.53
N THR A 214 -9.78 -1.32 -26.52
CA THR A 214 -9.38 -2.14 -27.69
C THR A 214 -10.08 -3.50 -27.77
N THR A 215 -10.95 -3.81 -26.81
CA THR A 215 -11.63 -5.12 -26.76
C THR A 215 -12.83 -5.13 -27.70
N GLU A 216 -12.75 -5.88 -28.81
CA GLU A 216 -13.85 -6.01 -29.78
C GLU A 216 -14.79 -7.20 -29.49
N GLY A 217 -14.34 -8.18 -28.71
CA GLY A 217 -15.11 -9.38 -28.40
C GLY A 217 -14.65 -10.06 -27.11
N LEU A 218 -15.58 -10.74 -26.45
CA LEU A 218 -15.33 -11.44 -25.18
C LEU A 218 -15.90 -12.86 -25.26
N VAL A 219 -15.07 -13.85 -24.95
CA VAL A 219 -15.49 -15.24 -24.78
C VAL A 219 -15.69 -15.45 -23.29
N SER A 220 -16.90 -15.84 -22.88
CA SER A 220 -17.25 -16.15 -21.50
C SER A 220 -17.81 -17.56 -21.38
N GLU A 221 -17.71 -18.13 -20.20
CA GLU A 221 -18.45 -19.34 -19.86
C GLU A 221 -19.94 -19.01 -19.80
N ILE A 222 -20.76 -19.91 -20.34
CA ILE A 222 -22.21 -19.79 -20.24
C ILE A 222 -22.57 -19.95 -18.76
N PRO A 223 -23.30 -19.00 -18.14
CA PRO A 223 -23.73 -19.14 -16.75
C PRO A 223 -24.42 -20.48 -16.55
N GLU A 224 -23.95 -21.27 -15.61
CA GLU A 224 -24.65 -22.50 -15.23
C GLU A 224 -26.02 -22.11 -14.68
N GLU A 225 -27.08 -22.79 -15.11
CA GLU A 225 -28.37 -22.68 -14.45
C GLU A 225 -28.20 -23.14 -13.00
N ASP A 226 -28.41 -22.21 -12.07
CA ASP A 226 -28.43 -22.49 -10.65
C ASP A 226 -29.60 -23.44 -10.37
N LYS A 227 -29.33 -24.75 -10.47
CA LYS A 227 -30.22 -25.80 -9.99
C LYS A 227 -30.17 -25.71 -8.48
N GLY A 228 -30.86 -24.71 -7.94
CA GLY A 228 -30.85 -24.34 -6.54
C GLY A 228 -30.84 -25.58 -5.68
N GLN A 229 -29.93 -25.61 -4.72
CA GLN A 229 -29.82 -26.70 -3.76
C GLN A 229 -31.23 -27.04 -3.25
N LYS A 230 -31.77 -28.16 -3.71
CA LYS A 230 -32.91 -28.81 -3.08
C LYS A 230 -32.40 -29.28 -1.72
N TYR A 231 -32.44 -28.40 -0.73
CA TYR A 231 -32.39 -28.84 0.65
C TYR A 231 -33.49 -29.90 0.80
N PRO A 232 -33.16 -31.12 1.25
CA PRO A 232 -34.18 -32.13 1.46
C PRO A 232 -35.20 -31.58 2.46
N THR A 233 -36.47 -31.55 2.04
CA THR A 233 -37.60 -31.30 2.92
C THR A 233 -37.50 -32.26 4.11
N PRO A 234 -37.49 -31.77 5.37
CA PRO A 234 -37.48 -32.66 6.52
C PRO A 234 -38.73 -33.56 6.50
N PRO A 235 -38.64 -34.83 6.95
CA PRO A 235 -39.77 -35.75 6.95
C PRO A 235 -40.94 -35.19 7.75
N SER A 236 -42.16 -35.30 7.20
CA SER A 236 -43.40 -34.79 7.78
C SER A 236 -43.92 -35.54 8.99
N ASP A 237 -43.21 -36.56 9.48
CA ASP A 237 -43.78 -37.52 10.42
C ASP A 237 -43.03 -37.46 11.75
N MET A 238 -43.35 -36.44 12.55
CA MET A 238 -43.30 -36.50 14.00
C MET A 238 -44.64 -36.02 14.57
N TYR A 239 -45.60 -36.92 14.57
CA TYR A 239 -46.64 -37.05 15.60
C TYR A 239 -46.72 -38.53 16.00
#